data_AF-B6B7Y1-F1
#
_entry.id   AF-B6B7Y1-F1
#
_cell.length_a   1.000
_cell.length_b   1.000
_cell.length_c   1.000
_cell.angle_alpha   90.00
_cell.angle_beta   90.00
_cell.angle_gamma   90.00
#
_symmetry.space_group_name_H-M   'P 1'
#
loop_
_entity.id
_entity.type
_entity.pdbx_description
1 polymer ?
#
loop_
_entity_poly.entity_id
_entity_poly.type
_entity_poly.pdbx_seq_one_letter_code
_entity_poly.pdbx_strand_id
1 'polypeptide(L)' 'MANQPAQKFKIGLVTATIWKNDGFYSVDMSRAYKAENGEWRNTGSFHHSDLLNLAKCAERAEIWIGRQVNGK' A
#
# COMPACT_ATOMS: atom_id res chain seq x y z
N MET A 1 4.04 -20.87 -1.35
CA MET A 1 4.80 -19.83 -2.10
C MET A 1 4.22 -18.49 -1.69
N ALA A 2 5.02 -17.57 -1.16
CA ALA A 2 4.52 -16.24 -0.84
C ALA A 2 4.16 -15.55 -2.17
N ASN A 3 2.88 -15.22 -2.38
CA ASN A 3 2.50 -14.42 -3.53
C ASN A 3 3.34 -13.14 -3.50
N GLN A 4 4.02 -12.83 -4.59
CA GLN A 4 4.68 -11.54 -4.68
C GLN A 4 3.60 -10.47 -4.93
N PRO A 5 3.70 -9.32 -4.26
CA PRO A 5 2.77 -8.24 -4.51
C PRO A 5 2.92 -7.77 -5.96
N ALA A 6 1.80 -7.47 -6.60
CA ALA A 6 1.75 -7.06 -7.99
C ALA A 6 2.40 -5.68 -8.21
N GLN A 7 2.27 -4.78 -7.23
CA GLN A 7 2.90 -3.47 -7.23
C GLN A 7 2.94 -2.88 -5.81
N LYS A 8 3.89 -1.98 -5.53
CA LYS A 8 3.93 -1.17 -4.30
C LYS A 8 4.13 0.31 -4.60
N PHE A 9 3.41 1.16 -3.86
CA PHE A 9 3.66 2.60 -3.83
C PHE A 9 4.00 3.02 -2.41
N LYS A 10 4.99 3.89 -2.23
CA LYS A 10 5.41 4.39 -0.92
C LYS A 10 5.59 5.90 -0.95
N ILE A 11 5.04 6.58 0.05
CA ILE A 11 5.21 8.02 0.29
C ILE A 11 5.47 8.21 1.78
N GLY A 12 6.65 8.70 2.12
CA GLY A 12 7.09 8.76 3.52
C GLY A 12 7.04 7.36 4.17
N LEU A 13 6.30 7.26 5.28
CA LEU A 13 6.14 6.01 6.02
C LEU A 13 4.95 5.15 5.52
N VAL A 14 4.09 5.69 4.66
CA VAL A 14 2.89 4.99 4.18
C VAL A 14 3.20 4.20 2.91
N THR A 15 2.80 2.93 2.89
CA THR A 15 2.93 2.02 1.75
C THR A 15 1.56 1.47 1.36
N ALA A 16 1.23 1.55 0.07
CA ALA A 16 0.16 0.75 -0.55
C ALA A 16 0.79 -0.47 -1.21
N THR A 17 0.38 -1.67 -0.80
CA THR A 17 0.80 -2.94 -1.40
C THR A 17 -0.37 -3.54 -2.16
N ILE A 18 -0.23 -3.67 -3.47
CA ILE A 18 -1.28 -4.19 -4.36
C ILE A 18 -1.05 -5.68 -4.57
N TRP A 19 -2.10 -6.46 -4.40
CA TRP A 19 -2.10 -7.90 -4.59
C TRP A 19 -3.01 -8.25 -5.76
N LYS A 20 -2.54 -9.14 -6.64
CA LYS A 20 -3.36 -9.71 -7.70
C LYS A 20 -3.96 -11.01 -7.17
N ASN A 21 -5.29 -11.05 -7.10
CA ASN A 21 -6.07 -12.23 -6.73
C ASN A 21 -6.78 -12.79 -7.97
N ASP A 22 -7.53 -13.87 -7.78
CA ASP A 22 -8.31 -14.47 -8.87
C ASP A 22 -9.48 -13.57 -9.27
N GLY A 23 -9.27 -12.78 -10.33
CA GLY A 23 -10.30 -11.93 -10.93
C GLY A 23 -10.40 -10.51 -10.37
N PHE A 24 -9.62 -10.15 -9.34
CA PHE A 24 -9.62 -8.80 -8.76
C PHE A 24 -8.28 -8.43 -8.13
N TYR A 25 -8.12 -7.15 -7.78
CA TYR A 25 -6.97 -6.63 -7.04
C TYR A 25 -7.40 -6.20 -5.63
N SER A 26 -6.55 -6.45 -4.63
CA SER A 26 -6.70 -5.88 -3.29
C SER A 26 -5.52 -4.97 -2.94
N VAL A 27 -5.73 -4.04 -2.01
CA VAL A 27 -4.69 -3.11 -1.57
C VAL A 27 -4.57 -3.20 -0.05
N ASP A 28 -3.37 -3.52 0.42
CA ASP A 28 -2.98 -3.43 1.84
C ASP A 28 -2.29 -2.09 2.08
N MET A 29 -2.86 -1.28 2.97
CA MET A 29 -2.30 0.00 3.37
C MET A 29 -1.60 -0.16 4.72
N SER A 30 -0.33 0.20 4.79
CA SER A 30 0.44 0.14 6.03
C SER A 30 1.29 1.38 6.23
N ARG A 31 1.58 1.67 7.50
CA ARG A 31 2.54 2.67 7.92
C ARG A 31 3.70 2.02 8.65
N ALA A 32 4.92 2.32 8.22
CA ALA A 32 6.12 1.91 8.91
C ALA A 32 6.35 2.78 10.16
N TYR A 33 6.73 2.17 11.26
CA TYR A 33 7.16 2.85 12.47
C TYR A 33 8.34 2.11 13.10
N LYS A 34 9.17 2.83 13.87
CA LYS A 34 10.25 2.23 14.64
C LYS A 34 9.72 1.87 16.03
N ALA A 35 9.74 0.59 16.38
CA ALA A 35 9.36 0.10 17.68
C ALA A 35 10.42 0.45 18.74
N GLU A 36 10.07 0.27 20.01
CA GLU A 36 10.95 0.59 21.15
C GLU A 36 12.28 -0.18 21.12
N ASN A 37 12.25 -1.42 20.64
CA ASN A 37 13.45 -2.24 20.44
C ASN A 37 14.30 -1.83 19.22
N GLY A 38 13.93 -0.74 18.54
CA GLY A 38 14.63 -0.21 17.38
C GLY A 38 14.27 -0.89 16.05
N GLU A 39 13.44 -1.94 16.05
CA GLU A 39 13.01 -2.63 14.85
C GLU A 39 11.96 -1.82 14.09
N TRP A 40 12.02 -1.86 12.76
CA TRP A 40 10.94 -1.34 11.93
C TRP A 40 9.79 -2.33 11.86
N ARG A 41 8.58 -1.84 12.11
CA ARG A 41 7.34 -2.60 12.02
C ARG A 41 6.31 -1.83 11.18
N ASN A 42 5.26 -2.53 10.77
CA ASN A 42 4.14 -1.96 10.03
C ASN A 42 2.87 -1.99 10.88
N THR A 43 2.02 -0.99 10.72
CA THR A 43 0.69 -0.91 11.36
C THR A 43 -0.36 -0.41 10.37
N GLY A 44 -1.62 -0.78 10.59
CA GLY A 44 -2.78 -0.20 9.89
C GLY A 44 -3.34 1.06 10.57
N SER A 45 -2.69 1.56 11.63
CA SER A 45 -3.06 2.81 12.30
C SER A 45 -2.24 3.99 11.75
N PHE A 46 -2.94 5.07 11.42
CA PHE A 46 -2.36 6.27 10.79
C PHE A 46 -2.53 7.49 11.70
N HIS A 47 -1.52 8.35 11.78
CA HIS A 47 -1.65 9.65 12.43
C HIS A 47 -2.28 10.66 11.45
N HIS A 48 -2.75 11.80 11.97
CA HIS A 48 -3.24 12.90 11.15
C HIS A 48 -2.24 13.32 10.06
N SER A 49 -0.94 13.38 10.39
CA SER A 49 0.14 13.71 9.45
C SER A 49 0.33 12.69 8.31
N ASP A 50 -0.19 11.47 8.46
CA ASP A 50 -0.06 10.41 7.47
C ASP A 50 -1.20 10.43 6.45
N LEU A 51 -2.31 11.12 6.73
CA LEU A 51 -3.54 11.01 5.95
C LEU A 51 -3.40 11.49 4.50
N LEU A 52 -2.61 12.55 4.26
CA LEU A 52 -2.35 13.01 2.89
C LEU A 52 -1.51 11.98 2.11
N ASN A 53 -0.51 11.36 2.76
CA ASN A 53 0.29 10.31 2.16
C ASN A 53 -0.55 9.06 1.89
N LEU A 54 -1.46 8.71 2.81
CA LEU A 54 -2.42 7.62 2.65
C LEU A 54 -3.31 7.84 1.43
N ALA A 55 -3.95 9.00 1.33
CA ALA A 55 -4.80 9.36 0.18
C ALA A 55 -4.01 9.29 -1.13
N LYS A 56 -2.79 9.82 -1.15
CA LYS A 56 -1.93 9.83 -2.34
C LYS A 56 -1.36 8.45 -2.72
N CYS A 57 -1.16 7.56 -1.76
CA CYS A 57 -0.83 6.16 -2.03
C CYS A 57 -2.06 5.40 -2.57
N ALA A 58 -3.25 5.64 -2.01
CA ALA A 58 -4.49 5.04 -2.49
C ALA A 58 -4.83 5.48 -3.92
N GLU A 59 -4.71 6.77 -4.23
CA GLU A 59 -4.89 7.31 -5.59
C GLU A 59 -3.94 6.65 -6.60
N ARG A 60 -2.65 6.49 -6.28
CA ARG A 60 -1.69 5.80 -7.16
C ARG A 60 -2.06 4.33 -7.36
N ALA A 61 -2.54 3.67 -6.32
CA ALA A 61 -2.96 2.28 -6.40
C ALA A 61 -4.19 2.12 -7.30
N GLU A 62 -5.20 2.97 -7.13
CA GLU A 62 -6.39 3.01 -7.97
C GLU A 62 -6.01 3.21 -9.45
N ILE A 63 -5.22 4.24 -9.76
CA ILE A 63 -4.79 4.53 -11.14
C ILE A 63 -4.07 3.33 -11.76
N TRP A 64 -3.18 2.69 -11.01
CA TRP A 64 -2.45 1.53 -11.49
C TRP A 64 -3.39 0.34 -11.76
N ILE A 65 -4.32 0.05 -10.83
CA ILE A 65 -5.32 -1.02 -10.99
C ILE A 65 -6.22 -0.73 -12.19
N GLY A 66 -6.71 0.51 -12.33
CA GLY A 66 -7.52 0.94 -13.47
C GLY A 66 -6.83 0.69 -14.80
N ARG A 67 -5.51 0.93 -14.89
CA ARG A 67 -4.72 0.59 -16.09
C ARG A 67 -4.61 -0.91 -16.34
N GLN A 68 -4.54 -1.74 -15.29
CA GLN A 68 -4.50 -3.20 -15.45
C GLN A 68 -5.84 -3.77 -15.90
N VAL A 69 -6.95 -3.19 -15.42
CA VAL A 69 -8.31 -3.67 -15.72
C VAL A 69 -8.78 -3.17 -17.10
N ASN A 70 -8.50 -1.90 -17.42
CA ASN A 70 -8.94 -1.27 -18.68
C ASN A 70 -7.96 -1.47 -19.85
N GLY A 71 -6.72 -1.89 -19.58
CA GLY A 71 -5.70 -2.17 -20.59
C GLY A 71 -5.78 -3.57 -21.21
N LYS A 72 -6.91 -4.27 -21.04
CA LYS A 72 -7.22 -5.52 -21.74
C LYS A 72 -7.90 -5.22 -23.08
#